data_AF-A0A1V4UEP1-F1
#
_entry.id   AF-A0A1V4UEP1-F1
#
_cell.length_a   1.000
_cell.length_b   1.000
_cell.length_c   1.000
_cell.angle_alpha   90.00
_cell.angle_beta   90.00
_cell.angle_gamma   90.00
#
_symmetry.space_group_name_H-M   'P 1'
#
loop_
_entity.id
_entity.type
_entity.pdbx_description
1 polymer ?
#
loop_
_entity_poly.entity_id
_entity_poly.type
_entity_poly.pdbx_seq_one_letter_code
_entity_poly.pdbx_strand_id
1 'polypeptide(L)'
;MPDEERGISYREMACIAEELLEKTHEDETLLAREFTALPDTLRRDLLVSDFFNAYQVFYYYFKQTPGELEKERLILQPASALVQGVMINERELLEIIFRIEDDQPVMSVSDGDRVLVNFRGIDAYERALRFIDEAL
;
A
#
# COMPACT_ATOMS: atom_id res chain seq x y z
N MET A 1 9.15 1.31 37.28
CA MET A 1 9.09 0.06 36.50
C MET A 1 9.09 0.50 35.04
N PRO A 2 10.09 0.13 34.22
CA PRO A 2 10.07 0.47 32.81
C PRO A 2 9.23 -0.60 32.09
N ASP A 3 7.96 -0.30 31.85
CA ASP A 3 7.12 -1.02 30.88
C ASP A 3 7.09 -0.25 29.55
N GLU A 4 8.26 0.25 29.12
CA GLU A 4 8.47 0.77 27.78
C GLU A 4 9.18 -0.34 26.99
N GLU A 5 8.60 -0.74 25.85
CA GLU A 5 9.08 -1.77 24.89
C GLU A 5 8.63 -3.23 25.10
N ARG A 6 7.33 -3.47 25.23
CA ARG A 6 6.75 -4.70 24.63
C ARG A 6 6.08 -4.31 23.32
N GLY A 7 6.74 -4.59 22.20
CA GLY A 7 6.12 -4.52 20.88
C GLY A 7 4.86 -5.40 20.86
N ILE A 8 3.84 -4.94 20.13
CA ILE A 8 2.56 -5.64 20.01
C ILE A 8 2.82 -7.00 19.35
N SER A 9 2.25 -8.08 19.88
CA SER A 9 2.42 -9.41 19.33
C SER A 9 1.63 -9.58 18.02
N TYR A 10 2.06 -10.52 17.18
CA TYR A 10 1.33 -10.88 15.94
C TYR A 10 -0.14 -11.22 16.19
N ARG A 11 -0.43 -11.88 17.32
CA ARG A 11 -1.81 -12.23 17.71
C ARG A 11 -2.63 -10.99 18.04
N GLU A 12 -2.06 -10.03 18.75
CA GLU A 12 -2.74 -8.77 19.05
C GLU A 12 -2.97 -7.95 17.78
N MET A 13 -2.00 -7.91 16.86
CA MET A 13 -2.19 -7.30 15.53
C MET A 13 -3.32 -7.97 14.75
N ALA A 14 -3.41 -9.30 14.78
CA ALA A 14 -4.49 -10.04 14.13
C ALA A 14 -5.87 -9.64 14.67
N CYS A 15 -6.02 -9.59 16.00
CA CYS A 15 -7.27 -9.15 16.63
C CYS A 15 -7.64 -7.71 16.25
N ILE A 16 -6.66 -6.82 16.19
CA ILE A 16 -6.87 -5.43 15.77
C ILE A 16 -7.32 -5.38 14.30
N ALA A 17 -6.67 -6.15 13.41
CA ALA A 17 -7.03 -6.17 12.01
C ALA A 17 -8.45 -6.71 11.78
N GLU A 18 -8.84 -7.78 12.49
CA GLU A 18 -10.20 -8.32 12.48
C GLU A 18 -11.23 -7.27 12.93
N GLU A 19 -10.97 -6.58 14.05
CA GLU A 19 -11.85 -5.52 14.56
C GLU A 19 -11.99 -4.37 13.57
N LEU A 20 -10.90 -3.97 12.92
CA LEU A 20 -10.92 -2.92 11.89
C LEU A 20 -11.80 -3.31 10.71
N LEU A 21 -11.63 -4.52 10.17
CA LEU A 21 -12.40 -5.01 9.03
C LEU A 21 -13.90 -5.13 9.36
N GLU A 22 -14.24 -5.64 10.55
CA GLU A 22 -15.62 -5.73 11.02
C GLU A 22 -16.25 -4.34 11.18
N LYS A 23 -15.55 -3.42 11.84
CA LYS A 23 -16.01 -2.05 12.09
C LYS A 23 -16.24 -1.27 10.80
N THR A 24 -15.39 -1.48 9.79
CA THR A 24 -15.46 -0.73 8.53
C THR A 24 -16.39 -1.39 7.53
N HIS A 25 -16.90 -2.60 7.81
CA HIS A 25 -17.64 -3.42 6.84
C HIS A 25 -16.90 -3.54 5.50
N GLU A 26 -15.57 -3.70 5.57
CA GLU A 26 -14.67 -3.75 4.41
C GLU A 26 -14.68 -2.49 3.50
N ASP A 27 -15.30 -1.38 3.92
CA ASP A 27 -15.24 -0.09 3.20
C ASP A 27 -13.85 0.55 3.31
N GLU A 28 -13.19 0.78 2.17
CA GLU A 28 -11.82 1.28 2.13
C GLU A 28 -11.70 2.73 2.60
N THR A 29 -12.76 3.53 2.44
CA THR A 29 -12.80 4.92 2.93
C THR A 29 -12.81 4.94 4.44
N LEU A 30 -13.65 4.11 5.06
CA LEU A 30 -13.71 3.96 6.51
C LEU A 30 -12.42 3.36 7.05
N LEU A 31 -11.90 2.30 6.44
CA LEU A 31 -10.66 1.66 6.84
C LEU A 31 -9.48 2.64 6.79
N ALA A 32 -9.39 3.44 5.74
CA ALA A 32 -8.35 4.44 5.62
C ALA A 32 -8.44 5.56 6.69
N ARG A 33 -9.65 5.86 7.19
CA ARG A 33 -9.84 6.76 8.33
C ARG A 33 -9.41 6.12 9.64
N GLU A 34 -9.75 4.84 9.84
CA GLU A 34 -9.34 4.10 11.04
C GLU A 34 -7.82 3.94 11.11
N PHE A 35 -7.14 3.59 10.00
CA PHE A 35 -5.68 3.60 9.96
C PHE A 35 -5.10 4.95 10.40
N THR A 36 -5.68 6.06 9.95
CA THR A 36 -5.20 7.40 10.34
C THR A 36 -5.28 7.64 11.85
N ALA A 37 -6.24 7.01 12.55
CA ALA A 37 -6.42 7.12 13.99
C ALA A 37 -5.52 6.19 14.83
N LEU A 38 -4.90 5.19 14.21
CA LEU A 38 -4.01 4.26 14.90
C LEU A 38 -2.67 4.92 15.30
N PRO A 39 -2.04 4.45 16.39
CA PRO A 39 -0.65 4.78 16.69
C PRO A 39 0.27 4.48 15.50
N ASP A 40 1.23 5.38 15.25
CA ASP A 40 2.11 5.30 14.08
C ASP A 40 2.81 3.95 13.95
N THR A 41 3.33 3.38 15.04
CA THR A 41 4.04 2.09 15.03
C THR A 41 3.15 0.94 14.60
N LEU A 42 1.98 0.80 15.23
CA LEU A 42 0.99 -0.22 14.88
C LEU A 42 0.50 -0.05 13.44
N ARG A 43 0.24 1.19 13.01
CA ARG A 43 -0.17 1.46 11.64
C ARG A 43 0.88 0.97 10.64
N ARG A 44 2.16 1.27 10.87
CA ARG A 44 3.25 0.84 9.99
C ARG A 44 3.28 -0.67 9.88
N ASP A 45 3.25 -1.37 11.02
CA ASP A 45 3.29 -2.83 11.05
C ASP A 45 2.09 -3.45 10.30
N LEU A 46 0.88 -2.89 10.46
CA LEU A 46 -0.31 -3.37 9.73
C LEU A 46 -0.22 -3.12 8.22
N LEU A 47 0.28 -1.96 7.79
CA LEU A 47 0.38 -1.58 6.37
C LEU A 47 1.42 -2.39 5.57
N VAL A 48 2.21 -3.24 6.23
CA VAL A 48 3.12 -4.22 5.60
C VAL A 48 2.90 -5.64 6.13
N SER A 49 1.72 -5.93 6.67
CA SER A 49 1.34 -7.27 7.17
C SER A 49 0.55 -8.08 6.14
N ASP A 50 0.26 -9.35 6.46
CA ASP A 50 -0.63 -10.21 5.65
C ASP A 50 -2.13 -10.02 5.97
N PHE A 51 -2.48 -9.16 6.94
CA PHE A 51 -3.87 -8.98 7.36
C PHE A 51 -4.70 -8.13 6.42
N PHE A 52 -4.04 -7.32 5.57
CA PHE A 52 -4.68 -6.46 4.58
C PHE A 52 -4.09 -6.76 3.20
N ASN A 53 -4.84 -6.44 2.16
CA ASN A 53 -4.34 -6.52 0.79
C ASN A 53 -3.66 -5.21 0.37
N ALA A 54 -2.88 -5.27 -0.71
CA ALA A 54 -2.17 -4.12 -1.23
C ALA A 54 -3.12 -3.00 -1.72
N TYR A 55 -4.36 -3.32 -2.10
CA TYR A 55 -5.35 -2.32 -2.51
C TYR A 55 -5.83 -1.46 -1.33
N GLN A 56 -6.05 -2.06 -0.15
CA GLN A 56 -6.42 -1.32 1.06
C GLN A 56 -5.31 -0.34 1.47
N VAL A 57 -4.05 -0.75 1.34
CA VAL A 57 -2.89 0.11 1.60
C VAL A 57 -2.75 1.20 0.53
N PHE A 58 -2.95 0.86 -0.74
CA PHE A 58 -3.00 1.83 -1.84
C PHE A 58 -4.05 2.91 -1.55
N TYR A 59 -5.28 2.51 -1.24
CA TYR A 59 -6.37 3.43 -0.96
C TYR A 59 -6.05 4.30 0.27
N TYR A 60 -5.43 3.73 1.32
CA TYR A 60 -5.00 4.49 2.48
C TYR A 60 -4.08 5.67 2.11
N TYR A 61 -3.09 5.44 1.24
CA TYR A 61 -2.12 6.48 0.87
C TYR A 61 -2.65 7.48 -0.17
N PHE A 62 -3.35 7.00 -1.20
CA PHE A 62 -3.72 7.83 -2.35
C PHE A 62 -5.18 8.33 -2.32
N LYS A 63 -6.03 7.75 -1.46
CA LYS A 63 -7.47 8.09 -1.33
C LYS A 63 -8.22 8.09 -2.68
N GLN A 64 -7.80 7.21 -3.58
CA GLN A 64 -8.39 7.05 -4.90
C GLN A 64 -8.47 5.57 -5.27
N THR A 65 -9.36 5.25 -6.19
CA THR A 65 -9.44 3.92 -6.82
C THR A 65 -8.54 3.92 -8.06
N PRO A 66 -7.62 2.94 -8.22
CA PRO A 66 -6.86 2.79 -9.46
C PRO A 66 -7.77 2.23 -10.57
N GLY A 67 -7.22 1.94 -11.75
CA GLY A 67 -7.99 1.24 -12.78
C GLY A 67 -8.40 -0.17 -12.33
N GLU A 68 -9.37 -0.78 -13.02
CA GLU A 68 -9.92 -2.09 -12.62
C GLU A 68 -8.85 -3.20 -12.59
N LEU A 69 -7.97 -3.26 -13.60
CA LEU A 69 -6.91 -4.28 -13.64
C LEU A 69 -5.86 -4.08 -12.54
N GLU A 70 -5.49 -2.82 -12.28
CA GLU A 70 -4.59 -2.46 -11.21
C GLU A 70 -5.20 -2.81 -9.84
N LYS A 71 -6.50 -2.54 -9.66
CA LYS A 71 -7.25 -2.89 -8.45
C LYS A 71 -7.30 -4.41 -8.25
N GLU A 72 -7.62 -5.18 -9.29
CA GLU A 72 -7.64 -6.65 -9.23
C GLU A 72 -6.27 -7.20 -8.80
N ARG A 73 -5.19 -6.71 -9.42
CA ARG A 73 -3.82 -7.10 -9.06
C ARG A 73 -3.50 -6.79 -7.61
N LEU A 74 -3.87 -5.61 -7.13
CA LEU A 74 -3.64 -5.18 -5.76
C LEU A 74 -4.47 -5.96 -4.72
N ILE A 75 -5.71 -6.34 -5.02
CA ILE A 75 -6.54 -7.16 -4.13
C ILE A 75 -5.96 -8.56 -3.95
N LEU A 76 -5.32 -9.10 -4.98
CA LEU A 76 -4.72 -10.44 -4.97
C LEU A 76 -3.38 -10.53 -4.20
N GLN A 77 -2.79 -9.40 -3.83
CA GLN A 77 -1.51 -9.36 -3.13
C GLN A 77 -1.71 -8.95 -1.67
N PRO A 78 -1.04 -9.62 -0.71
CA PRO A 78 -1.00 -9.15 0.66
C PRO A 78 -0.20 -7.83 0.74
N ALA A 79 -0.50 -7.01 1.74
CA ALA A 79 0.22 -5.76 1.97
C ALA A 79 1.72 -5.99 2.27
N SER A 80 2.08 -7.13 2.86
CA SER A 80 3.49 -7.54 3.05
C SER A 80 4.31 -7.62 1.75
N ALA A 81 3.66 -7.92 0.62
CA ALA A 81 4.33 -7.96 -0.69
C ALA A 81 4.85 -6.56 -1.10
N LEU A 82 4.27 -5.48 -0.55
CA LEU A 82 4.71 -4.11 -0.83
C LEU A 82 6.12 -3.79 -0.34
N VAL A 83 6.69 -4.60 0.57
CA VAL A 83 8.10 -4.46 0.98
C VAL A 83 9.05 -4.79 -0.18
N GLN A 84 8.66 -5.74 -1.04
CA GLN A 84 9.42 -6.09 -2.24
C GLN A 84 8.94 -5.32 -3.48
N GLY A 85 7.67 -4.90 -3.45
CA GLY A 85 7.01 -4.17 -4.52
C GLY A 85 6.04 -5.07 -5.30
N VAL A 86 4.90 -4.49 -5.65
CA VAL A 86 3.85 -5.13 -6.43
C VAL A 86 3.75 -4.41 -7.77
N MET A 87 3.92 -5.15 -8.88
CA MET A 87 3.64 -4.62 -10.21
C MET A 87 2.12 -4.47 -10.35
N ILE A 88 1.66 -3.22 -10.51
CA ILE A 88 0.23 -2.89 -10.56
C ILE A 88 -0.21 -2.58 -11.99
N ASN A 89 0.66 -2.02 -12.83
CA ASN A 89 0.32 -1.67 -14.21
C ASN A 89 1.48 -2.06 -15.15
N GLU A 90 1.14 -2.38 -16.38
CA GLU A 90 2.09 -2.69 -17.45
C GLU A 90 1.53 -2.12 -18.76
N ARG A 91 2.33 -1.30 -19.44
CA ARG A 91 2.00 -0.76 -20.76
C ARG A 91 3.21 -0.85 -21.67
N GLU A 92 3.07 -1.63 -22.74
CA GLU A 92 4.13 -1.93 -23.69
C GLU A 92 5.40 -2.50 -23.03
N LEU A 93 6.41 -1.66 -22.81
CA LEU A 93 7.70 -2.02 -22.21
C LEU A 93 7.90 -1.38 -20.83
N LEU A 94 6.87 -0.72 -20.29
CA LEU A 94 6.94 0.00 -19.02
C LEU A 94 6.01 -0.63 -17.97
N GLU A 95 6.54 -0.79 -16.76
CA GLU A 95 5.81 -1.32 -15.61
C GLU A 95 5.70 -0.25 -14.52
N ILE A 96 4.55 -0.19 -13.84
CA ILE A 96 4.38 0.56 -12.59
C ILE A 96 4.42 -0.41 -11.42
N ILE A 97 5.35 -0.17 -10.50
CA ILE A 97 5.54 -0.96 -9.29
C ILE A 97 5.20 -0.08 -8.08
N PHE A 98 4.25 -0.54 -7.26
CA PHE A 98 3.91 0.07 -5.97
C PHE A 98 4.66 -0.63 -4.84
N ARG A 99 5.35 0.15 -3.99
CA ARG A 99 6.04 -0.38 -2.81
C ARG A 99 5.94 0.57 -1.61
N ILE A 100 6.23 0.03 -0.43
CA ILE A 100 6.41 0.81 0.80
C ILE A 100 7.90 0.80 1.16
N GLU A 101 8.49 1.99 1.25
CA GLU A 101 9.87 2.19 1.74
C GLU A 101 9.85 3.26 2.82
N ASP A 102 10.48 2.98 3.96
CA ASP A 102 10.55 3.89 5.11
C ASP A 102 9.17 4.47 5.50
N ASP A 103 8.16 3.60 5.52
CA ASP A 103 6.76 3.94 5.83
C ASP A 103 6.12 4.96 4.87
N GLN A 104 6.66 5.07 3.65
CA GLN A 104 6.15 5.96 2.62
C GLN A 104 5.80 5.19 1.34
N PRO A 105 4.71 5.58 0.64
CA PRO A 105 4.35 4.97 -0.61
C PRO A 105 5.32 5.44 -1.71
N VAL A 106 5.78 4.48 -2.52
CA VAL A 106 6.64 4.74 -3.67
C VAL A 106 6.04 4.09 -4.91
N MET A 107 5.89 4.90 -5.96
CA MET A 107 5.49 4.43 -7.29
C MET A 107 6.69 4.50 -8.20
N SER A 108 7.04 3.37 -8.80
CA SER A 108 8.25 3.26 -9.61
C SER A 108 7.89 2.87 -11.02
N VAL A 109 8.51 3.51 -12.00
CA VAL A 109 8.40 3.09 -13.39
C VAL A 109 9.67 2.33 -13.77
N SER A 110 9.50 1.14 -14.33
CA SER A 110 10.58 0.24 -14.75
C SER A 110 10.46 -0.06 -16.24
N ASP A 111 11.59 -0.30 -16.92
CA ASP A 111 11.65 -0.83 -18.30
C ASP A 111 11.74 -2.37 -18.35
N GLY A 112 11.51 -3.04 -17.22
CA GLY A 112 11.69 -4.47 -17.03
C GLY A 112 13.11 -4.88 -16.62
N ASP A 113 14.12 -4.06 -16.92
CA ASP A 113 15.51 -4.30 -16.53
C ASP A 113 15.95 -3.43 -15.34
N ARG A 114 15.49 -2.18 -15.29
CA ARG A 114 15.85 -1.21 -14.26
C ARG A 114 14.71 -0.24 -13.97
N VAL A 115 14.75 0.29 -12.75
CA VAL A 115 13.90 1.43 -12.37
C VAL A 115 14.38 2.69 -13.09
N LEU A 116 13.49 3.29 -13.88
CA LEU A 116 13.71 4.55 -14.60
C LEU A 116 13.50 5.77 -13.69
N VAL A 117 12.44 5.74 -12.88
CA VAL A 117 12.06 6.85 -12.01
C VAL A 117 11.24 6.37 -10.81
N ASN A 118 11.38 7.07 -9.69
CA ASN A 118 10.59 6.89 -8.47
C ASN A 118 9.80 8.15 -8.15
N PHE A 119 8.53 7.97 -7.82
CA PHE A 119 7.63 9.01 -7.35
C PHE A 119 7.22 8.72 -5.90
N ARG A 120 7.13 9.77 -5.08
CA ARG A 120 6.73 9.74 -3.67
C ARG A 120 5.71 10.83 -3.41
N GLY A 121 4.87 10.63 -2.39
CA GLY A 121 3.82 11.57 -2.00
C GLY A 121 2.44 11.14 -2.48
N ILE A 122 1.43 11.93 -2.11
CA ILE A 122 0.01 11.64 -2.37
C ILE A 122 -0.36 11.61 -3.87
N ASP A 123 0.48 12.18 -4.73
CA ASP A 123 0.29 12.26 -6.19
C ASP A 123 1.20 11.28 -6.95
N ALA A 124 1.93 10.39 -6.25
CA ALA A 124 2.93 9.54 -6.87
C ALA A 124 2.35 8.61 -7.95
N TYR A 125 1.16 8.09 -7.72
CA TYR A 125 0.47 7.21 -8.68
C TYR A 125 0.11 7.96 -9.98
N GLU A 126 -0.47 9.15 -9.87
CA GLU A 126 -0.84 9.97 -11.03
C GLU A 126 0.39 10.37 -11.85
N ARG A 127 1.50 10.69 -11.15
CA ARG A 127 2.77 11.03 -11.80
C ARG A 127 3.39 9.83 -12.52
N ALA A 128 3.28 8.63 -11.95
CA ALA A 128 3.74 7.41 -12.61
C ALA A 128 2.92 7.11 -13.87
N LEU A 129 1.59 7.24 -13.81
CA LEU A 129 0.72 7.09 -14.98
C LEU A 129 1.07 8.09 -16.08
N ARG A 130 1.20 9.38 -15.72
CA ARG A 130 1.56 10.43 -16.68
C ARG A 130 2.91 10.18 -17.34
N PHE A 131 3.89 9.69 -16.59
CA PHE A 131 5.22 9.37 -17.14
C PHE A 131 5.12 8.29 -18.21
N ILE A 132 4.33 7.25 -18.00
CA ILE A 132 4.11 6.21 -19.01
C ILE A 132 3.36 6.79 -20.21
N ASP A 133 2.29 7.57 -19.99
CA ASP A 133 1.51 8.17 -21.08
C ASP A 133 2.33 9.13 -21.95
N GLU A 134 3.32 9.84 -21.38
CA GLU A 134 4.24 10.74 -22.11
C GLU A 134 5.38 10.00 -22.84
N ALA A 135 5.66 8.75 -22.46
CA ALA A 135 6.71 7.93 -23.04
C ALA A 135 6.22 7.06 -24.21
N LEU A 136 4.89 6.97 -24.40
CA LEU A 136 4.20 6.27 -25.50
C LEU A 136 3.90 7.23 -26.66
#